data_AF-A0A0F3NF37-F1
#
_entry.id   AF-A0A0F3NF37-F1
#
_cell.length_a   1.000
_cell.length_b   1.000
_cell.length_c   1.000
_cell.angle_alpha   90.00
_cell.angle_beta   90.00
_cell.angle_gamma   90.00
#
_symmetry.space_group_name_H-M   'P 1'
#
loop_
_entity.id
_entity.type
_entity.pdbx_description
1 polymer ?
#
loop_
_entity_poly.entity_id
_entity_poly.type
_entity_poly.pdbx_seq_one_letter_code
_entity_poly.pdbx_strand_id
1 'polypeptide(L)'
;MIGDVTIIRPLLDFTRREIQEYAIQHQQPWIEDPSNSDPKYRRTFYRNFINNCEHPEILISRLSSTALHMQRSLSCILHYVQSALDSCLEFTPFGYVVIKHDVFRNLQDEIASRLFLLLIMTIGNKSLKPRFSKFSSALSKVRSTASFVSFTLHGCMILKTRDGNIIVAREVSSIVPKTYLHGETRLLWDSRFELHIEFSDCFDTSLPSTSEISEKQESTCGRVTERKAASAMQVCISPLDSNPIPEHLRGINKYVVQGLPVLICGDKVLAYPLQKHNINGVPVVSIERVLLKERMMNLICNQLDQ
;
A
#
# COMPACT_ATOMS: atom_id res chain seq x y z
N MET A 1 12.76 -2.94 -4.82
CA MET A 1 11.92 -3.32 -5.97
C MET A 1 11.12 -2.14 -6.51
N ILE A 2 10.97 -2.03 -7.84
CA ILE A 2 9.95 -1.16 -8.47
C ILE A 2 8.90 -2.12 -9.03
N GLY A 3 7.74 -2.23 -8.37
CA GLY A 3 6.83 -3.35 -8.61
C GLY A 3 7.47 -4.69 -8.18
N ASP A 4 7.38 -5.71 -9.01
CA ASP A 4 7.98 -7.04 -8.80
C ASP A 4 9.40 -7.18 -9.39
N VAL A 5 10.04 -6.06 -9.76
CA VAL A 5 11.36 -6.07 -10.42
C VAL A 5 12.48 -5.73 -9.43
N THR A 6 13.46 -6.62 -9.33
CA THR A 6 14.72 -6.42 -8.62
C THR A 6 15.72 -5.70 -9.53
N ILE A 7 16.16 -4.50 -9.12
CA ILE A 7 17.18 -3.72 -9.84
C ILE A 7 18.53 -4.01 -9.19
N ILE A 8 19.41 -4.70 -9.92
CA ILE A 8 20.80 -4.91 -9.52
C ILE A 8 21.69 -3.81 -10.11
N ARG A 9 22.76 -3.45 -9.40
CA ARG A 9 23.74 -2.43 -9.84
C ARG A 9 25.17 -3.01 -9.84
N PRO A 10 25.52 -3.91 -10.78
CA PRO A 10 26.79 -4.64 -10.75
C PRO A 10 28.03 -3.75 -10.88
N LEU A 11 27.88 -2.59 -11.52
CA LEU A 11 28.97 -1.66 -11.77
C LEU A 11 29.07 -0.53 -10.73
N LEU A 12 28.35 -0.63 -9.60
CA LEU A 12 28.29 0.45 -8.60
C LEU A 12 29.64 0.72 -7.93
N ASP A 13 30.45 -0.32 -7.75
CA ASP A 13 31.76 -0.24 -7.10
C ASP A 13 32.89 0.18 -8.05
N PHE A 14 32.60 0.34 -9.36
CA PHE A 14 33.57 0.74 -10.36
C PHE A 14 33.44 2.22 -10.70
N THR A 15 34.58 2.88 -10.83
CA THR A 15 34.65 4.26 -11.31
C THR A 15 34.32 4.35 -12.81
N ARG A 16 33.88 5.53 -13.25
CA ARG A 16 33.67 5.79 -14.69
C ARG A 16 34.94 5.54 -15.50
N ARG A 17 36.10 5.88 -14.93
CA ARG A 17 37.40 5.71 -15.59
C ARG A 17 37.72 4.25 -15.82
N GLU A 18 37.55 3.40 -14.82
CA GLU A 18 37.76 1.93 -14.96
C GLU A 18 36.82 1.33 -16.01
N ILE A 19 35.56 1.75 -16.05
CA ILE A 19 34.59 1.29 -17.05
C ILE A 19 35.02 1.72 -18.47
N GLN A 20 35.51 2.95 -18.63
CA GLN A 20 35.99 3.47 -19.92
C GLN A 20 37.28 2.77 -20.37
N GLU A 21 38.24 2.58 -19.46
CA GLU A 21 39.50 1.87 -19.73
C GLU A 21 39.21 0.41 -20.15
N TYR A 22 38.28 -0.26 -19.46
CA TYR A 22 37.81 -1.59 -19.83
C TYR A 22 37.20 -1.64 -21.23
N ALA A 23 36.32 -0.68 -21.57
CA ALA A 23 35.70 -0.59 -22.88
C ALA A 23 36.73 -0.37 -23.99
N ILE A 24 37.71 0.51 -23.77
CA ILE A 24 38.82 0.77 -24.71
C ILE A 24 39.66 -0.49 -24.92
N GLN A 25 40.05 -1.16 -23.83
CA GLN A 25 40.87 -2.38 -23.88
C GLN A 25 40.19 -3.49 -24.71
N HIS A 26 38.88 -3.59 -24.64
CA HIS A 26 38.08 -4.59 -25.36
C HIS A 26 37.51 -4.08 -26.69
N GLN A 27 37.94 -2.89 -27.14
CA GLN A 27 37.49 -2.26 -28.39
C GLN A 27 35.96 -2.16 -28.50
N GLN A 28 35.28 -1.93 -27.37
CA GLN A 28 33.83 -1.79 -27.33
C GLN A 28 33.42 -0.35 -27.67
N PRO A 29 32.66 -0.13 -28.75
CA PRO A 29 32.14 1.20 -29.07
C PRO A 29 30.99 1.57 -28.13
N TRP A 30 30.83 2.86 -27.84
CA TRP A 30 29.67 3.38 -27.11
C TRP A 30 29.14 4.68 -27.74
N ILE A 31 27.92 5.04 -27.36
CA ILE A 31 27.23 6.24 -27.82
C ILE A 31 27.21 7.26 -26.67
N GLU A 32 27.48 8.53 -26.96
CA GLU A 32 27.32 9.63 -26.00
C GLU A 32 25.89 10.16 -26.05
N ASP A 33 25.14 9.98 -24.96
CA ASP A 33 23.78 10.50 -24.81
C ASP A 33 23.80 12.02 -24.61
N PRO A 34 23.13 12.83 -25.45
CA PRO A 34 23.07 14.29 -25.30
C PRO A 34 22.57 14.75 -23.92
N SER A 35 21.71 13.97 -23.27
CA SER A 35 21.18 14.26 -21.93
C SER A 35 22.25 14.21 -20.84
N ASN A 36 23.44 13.68 -21.13
CA ASN A 36 24.59 13.72 -20.23
C ASN A 36 25.06 15.15 -19.99
N SER A 37 24.84 16.08 -20.92
CA SER A 37 25.33 17.46 -20.82
C SER A 37 24.21 18.48 -20.61
N ASP A 38 22.96 18.05 -20.51
CA ASP A 38 21.81 18.94 -20.36
C ASP A 38 21.76 19.54 -18.93
N PRO A 39 21.90 20.88 -18.79
CA PRO A 39 21.89 21.57 -17.49
C PRO A 39 20.51 21.60 -16.83
N LYS A 40 19.44 21.24 -17.54
CA LYS A 40 18.08 21.09 -16.97
C LYS A 40 18.03 20.05 -15.85
N TYR A 41 18.91 19.05 -15.89
CA TYR A 41 18.94 17.99 -14.90
C TYR A 41 19.93 18.28 -13.78
N ARG A 42 19.47 18.18 -12.52
CA ARG A 42 20.32 18.32 -11.33
C ARG A 42 21.53 17.38 -11.31
N ARG A 43 21.43 16.20 -11.93
CA ARG A 43 22.56 15.25 -12.04
C ARG A 43 23.76 15.87 -12.77
N THR A 44 23.52 16.65 -13.82
CA THR A 44 24.55 17.32 -14.61
C THR A 44 25.23 18.39 -13.77
N PHE A 45 24.44 19.18 -13.03
CA PHE A 45 24.94 20.18 -12.09
C PHE A 45 25.86 19.55 -11.03
N TYR A 46 25.40 18.51 -10.31
CA TYR A 46 26.21 17.87 -9.26
C TYR A 46 27.48 17.23 -9.80
N ARG A 47 27.40 16.58 -10.97
CA ARG A 47 28.58 15.98 -11.61
C ARG A 47 29.61 17.05 -11.99
N ASN A 48 29.17 18.15 -12.58
CA ASN A 48 30.06 19.27 -12.92
C ASN A 48 30.64 19.92 -11.67
N PHE A 49 29.83 20.09 -10.61
CA PHE A 49 30.29 20.59 -9.32
C PHE A 49 31.41 19.73 -8.74
N ILE A 50 31.22 18.40 -8.70
CA ILE A 50 32.22 17.45 -8.19
C ILE A 50 33.49 17.54 -9.04
N ASN A 51 33.37 17.53 -10.37
CA ASN A 51 34.52 17.58 -11.27
C ASN A 51 35.33 18.88 -11.17
N ASN A 52 34.70 19.98 -10.77
CA ASN A 52 35.35 21.29 -10.62
C ASN A 52 35.92 21.52 -9.21
N CYS A 53 35.80 20.57 -8.29
CA CYS A 53 36.48 20.65 -6.98
C CYS A 53 38.00 20.46 -7.13
N GLU A 54 38.79 20.99 -6.20
CA GLU A 54 40.26 20.84 -6.20
C GLU A 54 40.72 19.38 -6.16
N HIS A 55 40.00 18.53 -5.43
CA HIS A 55 40.31 17.11 -5.25
C HIS A 55 39.06 16.23 -5.42
N PRO A 56 38.58 16.01 -6.65
CA PRO A 56 37.32 15.31 -6.92
C PRO A 56 37.33 13.86 -6.45
N GLU A 57 38.45 13.15 -6.61
CA GLU A 57 38.59 11.74 -6.20
C GLU A 57 38.45 11.56 -4.69
N ILE A 58 39.03 12.47 -3.90
CA ILE A 58 38.91 12.46 -2.44
C ILE A 58 37.44 12.69 -2.03
N LEU A 59 36.74 13.63 -2.68
CA LEU A 59 35.33 13.90 -2.40
C LEU A 59 34.45 12.68 -2.73
N ILE A 60 34.65 12.05 -3.90
CA ILE A 60 33.91 10.85 -4.32
C ILE A 60 34.15 9.70 -3.33
N SER A 61 35.41 9.46 -2.94
CA SER A 61 35.77 8.42 -1.98
C SER A 61 35.12 8.65 -0.61
N ARG A 62 35.10 9.90 -0.12
CA ARG A 62 34.44 10.27 1.14
C ARG A 62 32.92 10.12 1.06
N LEU A 63 32.28 10.53 -0.04
CA LEU A 63 30.84 10.36 -0.25
C LEU A 63 30.46 8.87 -0.28
N SER A 64 31.24 8.06 -1.00
CA SER A 64 31.03 6.61 -1.09
C SER A 64 31.20 5.94 0.28
N SER A 65 32.26 6.30 1.02
CA SER A 65 32.47 5.81 2.38
C SER A 65 31.34 6.23 3.33
N THR A 66 30.86 7.47 3.22
CA THR A 66 29.73 7.98 4.01
C THR A 66 28.45 7.20 3.71
N ALA A 67 28.16 6.93 2.44
CA ALA A 67 27.01 6.12 2.02
C ALA A 67 27.10 4.70 2.60
N LEU A 68 28.28 4.06 2.57
CA LEU A 68 28.49 2.75 3.17
C LEU A 68 28.28 2.76 4.70
N HIS A 69 28.78 3.78 5.41
CA HIS A 69 28.52 3.93 6.84
C HIS A 69 27.04 4.12 7.16
N MET A 70 26.33 4.92 6.35
CA MET A 70 24.89 5.12 6.48
C MET A 70 24.11 3.84 6.22
N GLN A 71 24.49 3.05 5.22
CA GLN A 71 23.87 1.76 4.91
C GLN A 71 24.07 0.76 6.06
N ARG A 72 25.28 0.66 6.61
CA ARG A 72 25.58 -0.18 7.78
C ARG A 72 24.75 0.23 9.01
N SER A 73 24.65 1.53 9.26
CA SER A 73 23.82 2.07 10.35
C SER A 73 22.34 1.75 10.14
N LEU A 74 21.84 1.95 8.92
CA LEU A 74 20.46 1.64 8.55
C LEU A 74 20.17 0.14 8.73
N SER A 75 21.07 -0.75 8.31
CA SER A 75 20.93 -2.19 8.50
C SER A 75 20.78 -2.58 9.98
N CYS A 76 21.57 -1.95 10.86
CA CYS A 76 21.45 -2.14 12.30
C CYS A 76 20.09 -1.66 12.82
N ILE A 77 19.65 -0.47 12.42
CA ILE A 77 18.33 0.07 12.80
C ILE A 77 17.22 -0.87 12.35
N LEU A 78 17.25 -1.34 11.09
CA LEU A 78 16.21 -2.22 10.53
C LEU A 78 16.16 -3.58 11.22
N HIS A 79 17.30 -4.13 11.65
CA HIS A 79 17.34 -5.35 12.47
C HIS A 79 16.55 -5.18 13.78
N TYR A 80 16.74 -4.06 14.48
CA TYR A 80 15.99 -3.79 15.70
C TYR A 80 14.52 -3.42 15.43
N VAL A 81 14.20 -2.78 14.31
CA VAL A 81 12.81 -2.53 13.89
C VAL A 81 12.07 -3.85 13.64
N GLN A 82 12.72 -4.81 13.00
CA GLN A 82 12.15 -6.14 12.79
C GLN A 82 11.89 -6.85 14.13
N SER A 83 12.82 -6.77 15.07
CA SER A 83 12.63 -7.32 16.43
C SER A 83 11.52 -6.60 17.21
N ALA A 84 11.39 -5.29 17.03
CA ALA A 84 10.32 -4.50 17.63
C ALA A 84 8.94 -4.82 17.01
N LEU A 85 8.88 -5.24 15.75
CA LEU A 85 7.63 -5.56 15.07
C LEU A 85 6.85 -6.65 15.81
N ASP A 86 7.48 -7.77 16.14
CA ASP A 86 6.79 -8.90 16.79
C ASP A 86 6.46 -8.63 18.27
N SER A 87 7.32 -7.89 18.97
CA SER A 87 7.12 -7.58 20.38
C SER A 87 6.11 -6.44 20.60
N CYS A 88 6.07 -5.46 19.69
CA CYS A 88 5.33 -4.21 19.85
C CYS A 88 4.02 -4.16 19.05
N LEU A 89 3.93 -4.85 17.91
CA LEU A 89 2.76 -4.79 17.03
C LEU A 89 1.97 -6.09 17.04
N GLU A 90 0.65 -5.96 17.12
CA GLU A 90 -0.29 -7.06 16.96
C GLU A 90 -1.09 -6.84 15.68
N PHE A 91 -0.90 -7.75 14.71
CA PHE A 91 -1.62 -7.73 13.44
C PHE A 91 -2.91 -8.52 13.58
N THR A 92 -4.04 -7.88 13.25
CA THR A 92 -5.35 -8.49 13.45
C THR A 92 -5.91 -9.04 12.13
N PRO A 93 -6.78 -10.06 12.20
CA PRO A 93 -7.47 -10.59 11.02
C PRO A 93 -8.46 -9.58 10.39
N PHE A 94 -8.70 -8.44 11.04
CA PHE A 94 -9.59 -7.38 10.56
C PHE A 94 -8.85 -6.27 9.81
N GLY A 95 -7.56 -6.45 9.51
CA GLY A 95 -6.78 -5.51 8.69
C GLY A 95 -6.49 -4.18 9.36
N TYR A 96 -6.27 -4.20 10.68
CA TYR A 96 -5.69 -3.11 11.45
C TYR A 96 -4.56 -3.65 12.34
N VAL A 97 -3.80 -2.74 12.95
CA VAL A 97 -2.70 -3.10 13.85
C VAL A 97 -2.90 -2.42 15.20
N VAL A 98 -2.66 -3.17 16.27
CA VAL A 98 -2.55 -2.64 17.63
C VAL A 98 -1.08 -2.46 17.97
N ILE A 99 -0.72 -1.25 18.40
CA ILE A 99 0.57 -0.94 18.98
C ILE A 99 0.43 -1.11 20.50
N LYS A 100 1.23 -2.00 21.08
CA LYS A 100 1.39 -2.15 22.53
C LYS A 100 2.10 -0.92 23.08
N HIS A 101 1.35 -0.01 23.69
CA HIS A 101 1.85 1.34 24.01
C HIS A 101 3.05 1.32 24.95
N ASP A 102 3.00 0.48 25.99
CA ASP A 102 4.06 0.35 26.98
C ASP A 102 5.39 -0.13 26.38
N VAL A 103 5.34 -1.04 25.41
CA VAL A 103 6.54 -1.48 24.68
C VAL A 103 7.01 -0.36 23.76
N PHE A 104 6.09 0.21 22.97
CA PHE A 104 6.41 1.21 21.95
C PHE A 104 7.08 2.46 22.50
N ARG A 105 6.56 2.99 23.62
CA ARG A 105 7.08 4.23 24.21
C ARG A 105 8.51 4.10 24.72
N ASN A 106 8.92 2.89 25.09
CA ASN A 106 10.23 2.57 25.65
C ASN A 106 11.28 2.19 24.57
N LEU A 107 10.87 2.07 23.30
CA LEU A 107 11.80 1.89 22.20
C LEU A 107 12.71 3.12 22.02
N GLN A 108 13.92 2.91 21.54
CA GLN A 108 14.82 3.98 21.13
C GLN A 108 14.21 4.79 19.98
N ASP A 109 14.52 6.09 19.93
CA ASP A 109 13.82 7.04 19.06
C ASP A 109 13.82 6.67 17.57
N GLU A 110 14.98 6.25 17.05
CA GLU A 110 15.10 5.83 15.64
C GLU A 110 14.30 4.57 15.33
N ILE A 111 14.22 3.63 16.27
CA ILE A 111 13.46 2.38 16.11
C ILE A 111 11.96 2.70 16.14
N ALA A 112 11.50 3.46 17.14
CA ALA A 112 10.10 3.87 17.26
C ALA A 112 9.64 4.68 16.03
N SER A 113 10.46 5.64 15.60
CA SER A 113 10.23 6.47 14.41
C SER A 113 10.12 5.61 13.16
N ARG A 114 11.08 4.73 12.91
CA ARG A 114 11.08 3.88 11.71
C ARG A 114 9.94 2.87 11.73
N LEU A 115 9.67 2.22 12.85
CA LEU A 115 8.57 1.27 13.01
C LEU A 115 7.22 1.93 12.72
N PHE A 116 6.98 3.11 13.31
CA PHE A 116 5.74 3.85 13.10
C PHE A 116 5.60 4.36 11.66
N LEU A 117 6.68 4.86 11.05
CA LEU A 117 6.70 5.28 9.65
C LEU A 117 6.31 4.13 8.71
N LEU A 118 6.93 2.97 8.89
CA LEU A 118 6.66 1.79 8.06
C LEU A 118 5.23 1.31 8.26
N LEU A 119 4.73 1.32 9.50
CA LEU A 119 3.37 0.94 9.83
C LEU A 119 2.33 1.81 9.11
N ILE A 120 2.45 3.14 9.19
CA ILE A 120 1.49 4.05 8.56
C ILE A 120 1.60 4.04 7.03
N MET A 121 2.77 3.78 6.46
CA MET A 121 2.92 3.60 5.01
C MET A 121 2.25 2.30 4.55
N THR A 122 2.38 1.23 5.35
CA THR A 122 1.76 -0.08 5.08
C THR A 122 0.24 0.01 5.12
N ILE A 123 -0.31 0.48 6.25
CA ILE A 123 -1.77 0.58 6.44
C ILE A 123 -2.35 1.66 5.53
N GLY A 124 -1.67 2.79 5.40
CA GLY A 124 -2.09 3.91 4.55
C GLY A 124 -2.03 3.61 3.05
N ASN A 125 -1.44 2.48 2.66
CA ASN A 125 -1.19 2.10 1.27
C ASN A 125 -0.53 3.23 0.46
N LYS A 126 0.55 3.81 1.01
CA LYS A 126 1.29 4.92 0.40
C LYS A 126 2.77 4.56 0.25
N SER A 127 3.31 4.75 -0.95
CA SER A 127 4.73 4.54 -1.25
C SER A 127 5.61 5.73 -0.84
N LEU A 128 5.04 6.94 -0.81
CA LEU A 128 5.76 8.16 -0.43
C LEU A 128 5.66 8.39 1.08
N LYS A 129 6.74 8.90 1.69
CA LYS A 129 6.76 9.26 3.11
C LYS A 129 5.85 10.48 3.40
N PRO A 130 5.21 10.57 4.57
CA PRO A 130 4.48 11.76 4.99
C PRO A 130 5.42 12.95 5.21
N ARG A 131 4.86 14.17 5.23
CA ARG A 131 5.59 15.37 5.64
C ARG A 131 6.15 15.20 7.04
N PHE A 132 7.44 15.48 7.21
CA PHE A 132 8.18 15.23 8.46
C PHE A 132 7.55 15.92 9.68
N SER A 133 7.12 17.17 9.56
CA SER A 133 6.51 17.92 10.67
C SER A 133 5.23 17.26 11.21
N LYS A 134 4.33 16.83 10.30
CA LYS A 134 3.11 16.11 10.68
C LYS A 134 3.41 14.74 11.27
N PHE A 135 4.37 14.03 10.68
CA PHE A 135 4.81 12.73 11.16
C PHE A 135 5.40 12.80 12.58
N SER A 136 6.33 13.73 12.81
CA SER A 136 6.98 13.91 14.12
C SER A 136 5.98 14.29 15.21
N SER A 137 5.03 15.19 14.91
CA SER A 137 3.95 15.54 15.83
C SER A 137 3.03 14.36 16.16
N ALA A 138 2.73 13.50 15.18
CA ALA A 138 1.94 12.30 15.43
C ALA A 138 2.71 11.27 16.26
N LEU A 139 3.99 11.06 15.97
CA LEU A 139 4.86 10.15 16.72
C LEU A 139 4.94 10.56 18.19
N SER A 140 5.14 11.86 18.48
CA SER A 140 5.19 12.34 19.86
C SER A 140 3.87 12.14 20.61
N LYS A 141 2.72 12.37 19.95
CA LYS A 141 1.39 12.08 20.52
C LYS A 141 1.21 10.59 20.82
N VAL A 142 1.56 9.72 19.89
CA VAL A 142 1.46 8.26 20.03
C VAL A 142 2.37 7.76 21.15
N ARG A 143 3.57 8.32 21.33
CA ARG A 143 4.49 7.94 22.41
C ARG A 143 4.09 8.46 23.78
N SER A 144 3.30 9.53 23.85
CA SER A 144 2.87 10.12 25.11
C SER A 144 1.95 9.19 25.91
N THR A 145 2.07 9.24 27.24
CA THR A 145 1.13 8.57 28.16
C THR A 145 -0.21 9.31 28.23
N ALA A 146 -0.23 10.61 27.92
CA ALA A 146 -1.46 11.38 27.88
C ALA A 146 -2.47 10.80 26.89
N SER A 147 -3.76 11.00 27.17
CA SER A 147 -4.80 10.69 26.20
C SER A 147 -4.76 11.70 25.06
N PHE A 148 -5.18 11.29 23.87
CA PHE A 148 -5.31 12.16 22.72
C PHE A 148 -6.61 11.84 21.96
N VAL A 149 -7.17 12.87 21.33
CA VAL A 149 -8.30 12.70 20.41
C VAL A 149 -7.81 11.96 19.17
N SER A 150 -8.56 10.97 18.71
CA SER A 150 -8.27 10.21 17.49
C SER A 150 -8.03 11.15 16.30
N PHE A 151 -7.07 10.82 15.45
CA PHE A 151 -6.68 11.67 14.33
C PHE A 151 -6.27 10.84 13.12
N THR A 152 -6.32 11.47 11.95
CA THR A 152 -5.90 10.87 10.68
C THR A 152 -4.46 11.23 10.37
N LEU A 153 -3.69 10.26 9.87
CA LEU A 153 -2.36 10.48 9.33
C LEU A 153 -2.11 9.55 8.16
N HIS A 154 -1.77 10.12 7.01
CA HIS A 154 -1.24 9.36 5.89
C HIS A 154 -2.16 8.22 5.39
N GLY A 155 -3.48 8.45 5.40
CA GLY A 155 -4.49 7.45 5.03
C GLY A 155 -4.76 6.39 6.12
N CYS A 156 -4.37 6.69 7.36
CA CYS A 156 -4.67 5.90 8.54
C CYS A 156 -5.53 6.69 9.53
N MET A 157 -6.40 6.00 10.24
CA MET A 157 -7.06 6.47 11.46
C MET A 157 -6.28 5.94 12.67
N ILE A 158 -5.86 6.84 13.57
CA ILE A 158 -5.07 6.51 14.76
C ILE A 158 -5.87 6.91 16.00
N LEU A 159 -6.04 5.97 16.92
CA LEU A 159 -6.82 6.17 18.14
C LEU A 159 -6.21 5.41 19.32
N LYS A 160 -6.37 5.97 20.51
CA LYS A 160 -5.95 5.35 21.77
C LYS A 160 -7.13 4.59 22.37
N THR A 161 -6.91 3.35 22.79
CA THR A 161 -7.93 2.49 23.39
C THR A 161 -7.98 2.69 24.91
N ARG A 162 -9.02 2.13 25.56
CA ARG A 162 -9.24 2.31 27.02
C ARG A 162 -8.16 1.62 27.86
N ASP A 163 -7.61 0.53 27.37
CA ASP A 163 -6.46 -0.21 27.91
C ASP A 163 -5.12 0.47 27.62
N GLY A 164 -5.11 1.67 27.02
CA GLY A 164 -3.90 2.48 26.79
C GLY A 164 -3.16 2.18 25.49
N ASN A 165 -3.46 1.06 24.84
CA ASN A 165 -2.90 0.68 23.54
C ASN A 165 -3.37 1.61 22.42
N ILE A 166 -2.75 1.48 21.24
CA ILE A 166 -3.04 2.35 20.10
C ILE A 166 -3.47 1.50 18.91
N ILE A 167 -4.63 1.80 18.36
CA ILE A 167 -5.09 1.21 17.11
C ILE A 167 -4.66 2.12 15.96
N VAL A 168 -4.03 1.52 14.96
CA VAL A 168 -3.80 2.11 13.63
C VAL A 168 -4.64 1.32 12.64
N ALA A 169 -5.64 1.98 12.07
CA ALA A 169 -6.56 1.40 11.10
C ALA A 169 -6.50 2.17 9.78
N ARG A 170 -7.00 1.57 8.71
CA ARG A 170 -7.15 2.26 7.41
C ARG A 170 -8.18 3.37 7.53
N GLU A 171 -7.87 4.55 7.01
CA GLU A 171 -8.86 5.63 6.90
C GLU A 171 -9.86 5.29 5.78
N VAL A 172 -11.14 5.26 6.10
CA VAL A 172 -12.21 4.82 5.20
C VAL A 172 -12.30 5.69 3.94
N SER A 173 -12.14 7.00 4.08
CA SER A 173 -12.11 7.97 2.97
C SER A 173 -10.95 7.74 1.99
N SER A 174 -9.91 7.01 2.41
CA SER A 174 -8.75 6.67 1.58
C SER A 174 -8.90 5.33 0.85
N ILE A 175 -10.00 4.60 1.06
CA ILE A 175 -10.34 3.34 0.39
C ILE A 175 -11.14 3.67 -0.88
N VAL A 176 -10.90 2.93 -1.96
CA VAL A 176 -11.70 3.04 -3.19
C VAL A 176 -13.15 2.64 -2.89
N PRO A 177 -14.15 3.50 -3.15
CA PRO A 177 -15.54 3.24 -2.72
C PRO A 177 -16.18 1.99 -3.32
N LYS A 178 -15.94 1.70 -4.60
CA LYS A 178 -16.49 0.51 -5.27
C LYS A 178 -15.43 -0.13 -6.15
N THR A 179 -15.20 -1.42 -5.94
CA THR A 179 -14.37 -2.28 -6.79
C THR A 179 -15.29 -3.29 -7.47
N TYR A 180 -15.63 -3.05 -8.73
CA TYR A 180 -16.56 -3.91 -9.47
C TYR A 180 -15.91 -5.26 -9.82
N LEU A 181 -16.70 -6.32 -9.67
CA LEU A 181 -16.30 -7.69 -9.96
C LEU A 181 -16.82 -8.08 -11.35
N HIS A 182 -16.03 -8.84 -12.08
CA HIS A 182 -16.29 -9.36 -13.43
C HIS A 182 -16.22 -10.90 -13.45
N GLY A 183 -16.47 -11.55 -12.30
CA GLY A 183 -16.44 -13.01 -12.15
C GLY A 183 -15.19 -13.54 -11.46
N GLU A 184 -14.36 -12.68 -10.86
CA GLU A 184 -13.20 -13.11 -10.10
C GLU A 184 -13.62 -13.85 -8.83
N THR A 185 -13.09 -15.05 -8.64
CA THR A 185 -13.24 -15.80 -7.38
C THR A 185 -12.20 -15.36 -6.34
N ARG A 186 -11.13 -14.69 -6.77
CA ARG A 186 -10.09 -14.16 -5.89
C ARG A 186 -9.75 -12.72 -6.23
N LEU A 187 -9.63 -11.88 -5.19
CA LEU A 187 -9.33 -10.45 -5.36
C LEU A 187 -8.40 -9.95 -4.25
N LEU A 188 -7.32 -9.26 -4.64
CA LEU A 188 -6.52 -8.45 -3.72
C LEU A 188 -7.17 -7.07 -3.55
N TRP A 189 -7.78 -6.80 -2.40
CA TRP A 189 -8.50 -5.56 -2.14
C TRP A 189 -7.75 -4.60 -1.20
N ASP A 190 -7.67 -3.31 -1.60
CA ASP A 190 -6.95 -2.21 -0.94
C ASP A 190 -5.48 -2.56 -0.58
N SER A 191 -4.89 -3.53 -1.29
CA SER A 191 -3.60 -4.14 -0.96
C SER A 191 -3.51 -4.64 0.50
N ARG A 192 -4.65 -4.95 1.14
CA ARG A 192 -4.71 -5.39 2.55
C ARG A 192 -5.28 -6.80 2.70
N PHE A 193 -6.25 -7.16 1.88
CA PHE A 193 -6.99 -8.42 2.01
C PHE A 193 -6.93 -9.22 0.72
N GLU A 194 -6.55 -10.49 0.83
CA GLU A 194 -6.85 -11.49 -0.21
C GLU A 194 -8.23 -12.06 0.09
N LEU A 195 -9.16 -11.81 -0.82
CA LEU A 195 -10.55 -12.21 -0.72
C LEU A 195 -10.80 -13.43 -1.58
N HIS A 196 -11.59 -14.36 -1.07
CA HIS A 196 -12.25 -15.40 -1.85
C HIS A 196 -13.75 -15.09 -1.93
N ILE A 197 -14.29 -15.20 -3.13
CA ILE A 197 -15.65 -14.81 -3.48
C ILE A 197 -16.32 -15.99 -4.18
N GLU A 198 -17.46 -16.40 -3.66
CA GLU A 198 -18.29 -17.46 -4.24
C GLU A 198 -19.61 -16.87 -4.71
N PHE A 199 -19.83 -16.92 -6.01
CA PHE A 199 -21.11 -16.61 -6.61
C PHE A 199 -21.97 -17.88 -6.60
N SER A 200 -23.22 -17.80 -6.17
CA SER A 200 -24.18 -18.89 -6.40
C SER A 200 -24.65 -18.84 -7.86
N ASP A 201 -24.91 -20.00 -8.48
CA ASP A 201 -25.24 -20.21 -9.91
C ASP A 201 -26.44 -19.40 -10.45
N CYS A 202 -27.11 -18.63 -9.61
CA CYS A 202 -28.22 -17.74 -9.96
C CYS A 202 -27.78 -16.29 -10.29
N PHE A 203 -26.50 -15.95 -10.21
CA PHE A 203 -25.97 -14.65 -10.66
C PHE A 203 -25.28 -14.78 -12.02
N ASP A 204 -26.05 -14.58 -13.08
CA ASP A 204 -25.54 -14.53 -14.45
C ASP A 204 -24.61 -13.30 -14.60
N THR A 205 -23.30 -13.51 -14.59
CA THR A 205 -22.28 -12.48 -14.83
C THR A 205 -21.93 -12.33 -16.31
N SER A 206 -22.68 -12.97 -17.22
CA SER A 206 -22.45 -12.81 -18.66
C SER A 206 -22.77 -11.37 -19.09
N LEU A 207 -21.72 -10.60 -19.39
CA LEU A 207 -21.83 -9.41 -20.24
C LEU A 207 -22.42 -9.82 -21.61
N PRO A 208 -23.30 -8.99 -22.23
CA PRO A 208 -23.70 -9.24 -23.59
C PRO A 208 -22.49 -9.09 -24.51
N SER A 209 -22.14 -10.18 -25.20
CA SER A 209 -21.15 -10.18 -26.28
C SER A 209 -21.55 -9.17 -27.34
N THR A 210 -20.67 -8.21 -27.62
CA THR A 210 -20.76 -7.31 -28.78
C THR A 210 -20.52 -8.10 -30.07
N SER A 211 -21.57 -8.75 -30.55
CA SER A 211 -21.74 -9.31 -31.89
C SER A 211 -23.21 -9.74 -31.94
N GLU A 212 -24.11 -9.04 -32.62
CA GLU A 212 -24.24 -9.10 -34.07
C GLU A 212 -24.85 -7.80 -34.62
N ILE A 213 -24.15 -7.25 -35.60
CA ILE A 213 -24.70 -6.32 -36.58
C ILE A 213 -25.58 -7.16 -37.51
N SER A 214 -26.89 -6.91 -37.53
CA SER A 214 -27.73 -7.28 -38.67
C SER A 214 -28.86 -6.27 -38.83
N GLU A 215 -28.78 -5.56 -39.95
CA GLU A 215 -29.84 -4.75 -40.54
C GLU A 215 -31.17 -5.52 -40.64
N LYS A 216 -32.30 -4.83 -40.39
CA LYS A 216 -33.48 -4.81 -41.27
C LYS A 216 -34.59 -3.89 -40.75
N GLN A 217 -34.76 -2.81 -41.52
CA GLN A 217 -35.99 -2.17 -42.03
C GLN A 217 -37.19 -1.82 -41.12
N GLU A 218 -37.63 -0.58 -41.35
CA GLU A 218 -38.79 0.18 -40.86
C GLU A 218 -40.14 -0.55 -40.86
N SER A 219 -40.98 -0.29 -39.85
CA SER A 219 -42.24 0.48 -40.00
C SER A 219 -43.18 0.41 -38.79
N THR A 220 -43.90 1.52 -38.58
CA THR A 220 -45.17 1.71 -37.82
C THR A 220 -45.18 1.78 -36.29
N CYS A 221 -45.30 3.05 -35.83
CA CYS A 221 -46.16 3.59 -34.77
C CYS A 221 -46.73 2.62 -33.70
N GLY A 222 -46.17 2.68 -32.49
CA GLY A 222 -46.77 2.12 -31.27
C GLY A 222 -46.05 2.62 -30.02
N ARG A 223 -46.80 3.23 -29.10
CA ARG A 223 -46.39 3.76 -27.78
C ARG A 223 -45.07 3.20 -27.23
N VAL A 224 -44.06 4.06 -27.13
CA VAL A 224 -42.86 3.82 -26.32
C VAL A 224 -43.27 3.95 -24.85
N THR A 225 -43.74 2.87 -24.25
CA THR A 225 -43.49 2.65 -22.82
C THR A 225 -42.00 2.38 -22.69
N GLU A 226 -41.24 3.36 -22.20
CA GLU A 226 -39.85 3.16 -21.78
C GLU A 226 -39.81 2.03 -20.75
N ARG A 227 -39.56 0.81 -21.21
CA ARG A 227 -38.98 -0.23 -20.38
C ARG A 227 -37.61 0.30 -20.00
N LYS A 228 -37.48 0.86 -18.79
CA LYS A 228 -36.18 1.03 -18.12
C LYS A 228 -35.43 -0.29 -18.30
N ALA A 229 -34.37 -0.27 -19.11
CA ALA A 229 -33.47 -1.40 -19.25
C ALA A 229 -33.08 -1.83 -17.83
N ALA A 230 -33.34 -3.09 -17.49
CA ALA A 230 -32.89 -3.67 -16.25
C ALA A 230 -31.36 -3.55 -16.24
N SER A 231 -30.83 -2.59 -15.48
CA SER A 231 -29.41 -2.44 -15.24
C SER A 231 -28.91 -3.80 -14.77
N ALA A 232 -28.08 -4.46 -15.57
CA ALA A 232 -27.38 -5.67 -15.14
C ALA A 232 -26.76 -5.37 -13.78
N MET A 233 -27.20 -6.11 -12.76
CA MET A 233 -27.00 -5.77 -11.36
C MET A 233 -25.53 -6.06 -10.99
N GLN A 234 -24.63 -5.11 -11.25
CA GLN A 234 -23.20 -5.30 -11.05
C GLN A 234 -22.85 -5.46 -9.56
N VAL A 235 -22.09 -6.51 -9.27
CA VAL A 235 -21.59 -6.83 -7.93
C VAL A 235 -20.25 -6.12 -7.71
N CYS A 236 -20.00 -5.60 -6.51
CA CYS A 236 -18.77 -4.92 -6.16
C CYS A 236 -18.37 -5.15 -4.70
N ILE A 237 -17.08 -4.94 -4.42
CA ILE A 237 -16.56 -4.82 -3.05
C ILE A 237 -16.47 -3.34 -2.68
N SER A 238 -16.95 -2.99 -1.48
CA SER A 238 -16.96 -1.64 -0.92
C SER A 238 -16.58 -1.68 0.56
N PRO A 239 -16.02 -0.59 1.14
CA PRO A 239 -16.00 -0.44 2.59
C PRO A 239 -17.42 -0.46 3.18
N LEU A 240 -17.56 -0.84 4.46
CA LEU A 240 -18.84 -0.85 5.16
C LEU A 240 -19.38 0.56 5.49
N ASP A 241 -18.59 1.61 5.29
CA ASP A 241 -18.79 3.01 5.75
C ASP A 241 -20.25 3.45 6.06
N SER A 242 -21.17 3.31 5.11
CA SER A 242 -22.57 3.77 5.20
C SER A 242 -23.59 2.71 5.66
N ASN A 243 -23.19 1.44 5.75
CA ASN A 243 -24.05 0.31 6.07
C ASN A 243 -24.07 0.02 7.58
N PRO A 244 -25.18 -0.53 8.12
CA PRO A 244 -25.27 -0.85 9.54
C PRO A 244 -24.26 -1.93 9.94
N ILE A 245 -23.63 -1.75 11.09
CA ILE A 245 -22.68 -2.72 11.64
C ILE A 245 -23.44 -3.97 12.13
N PRO A 246 -23.12 -5.18 11.62
CA PRO A 246 -23.71 -6.43 12.09
C PRO A 246 -23.48 -6.68 13.57
N GLU A 247 -24.39 -7.41 14.23
CA GLU A 247 -24.30 -7.69 15.66
C GLU A 247 -23.01 -8.40 16.06
N HIS A 248 -22.55 -9.35 15.25
CA HIS A 248 -21.31 -10.10 15.47
C HIS A 248 -20.04 -9.24 15.37
N LEU A 249 -20.12 -8.01 14.84
CA LEU A 249 -18.99 -7.07 14.72
C LEU A 249 -19.09 -5.88 15.70
N ARG A 250 -20.15 -5.77 16.50
CA ARG A 250 -20.33 -4.65 17.45
C ARG A 250 -19.24 -4.57 18.54
N GLY A 251 -18.54 -5.67 18.81
CA GLY A 251 -17.41 -5.70 19.75
C GLY A 251 -16.11 -5.10 19.22
N ILE A 252 -16.03 -4.80 17.92
CA ILE A 252 -14.86 -4.24 17.27
C ILE A 252 -15.01 -2.72 17.14
N ASN A 253 -13.89 -1.99 17.18
CA ASN A 253 -13.92 -0.54 17.03
C ASN A 253 -14.58 -0.12 15.69
N LYS A 254 -15.54 0.81 15.74
CA LYS A 254 -16.31 1.25 14.56
C LYS A 254 -15.44 1.65 13.35
N TYR A 255 -14.32 2.35 13.59
CA TYR A 255 -13.44 2.83 12.51
C TYR A 255 -12.72 1.69 11.79
N VAL A 256 -12.51 0.57 12.48
CA VAL A 256 -11.98 -0.65 11.88
C VAL A 256 -13.06 -1.31 11.02
N VAL A 257 -14.25 -1.49 11.59
CA VAL A 257 -15.34 -2.21 10.93
C VAL A 257 -15.76 -1.54 9.63
N GLN A 258 -15.78 -0.20 9.61
CA GLN A 258 -16.07 0.59 8.41
C GLN A 258 -15.07 0.34 7.26
N GLY A 259 -13.84 -0.10 7.56
CA GLY A 259 -12.80 -0.37 6.56
C GLY A 259 -12.75 -1.82 6.08
N LEU A 260 -13.73 -2.66 6.45
CA LEU A 260 -13.81 -4.07 6.02
C LEU A 260 -14.43 -4.20 4.61
N PRO A 261 -14.01 -5.21 3.83
CA PRO A 261 -14.53 -5.47 2.48
C PRO A 261 -15.91 -6.12 2.53
N VAL A 262 -16.92 -5.43 2.00
CA VAL A 262 -18.31 -5.89 1.98
C VAL A 262 -18.72 -6.13 0.54
N LEU A 263 -19.41 -7.24 0.28
CA LEU A 263 -19.95 -7.57 -1.03
C LEU A 263 -21.31 -6.89 -1.19
N ILE A 264 -21.48 -6.08 -2.24
CA ILE A 264 -22.67 -5.27 -2.48
C ILE A 264 -23.13 -5.45 -3.94
N CYS A 265 -24.43 -5.52 -4.16
CA CYS A 265 -25.05 -5.46 -5.48
C CYS A 265 -26.12 -4.35 -5.49
N GLY A 266 -25.93 -3.34 -6.34
CA GLY A 266 -26.70 -2.10 -6.27
C GLY A 266 -26.53 -1.42 -4.91
N ASP A 267 -27.63 -1.33 -4.15
CA ASP A 267 -27.67 -0.78 -2.78
C ASP A 267 -27.83 -1.86 -1.70
N LYS A 268 -27.84 -3.15 -2.08
CA LYS A 268 -28.06 -4.26 -1.16
C LYS A 268 -26.72 -4.89 -0.77
N VAL A 269 -26.45 -4.95 0.53
CA VAL A 269 -25.36 -5.77 1.08
C VAL A 269 -25.71 -7.24 0.89
N LEU A 270 -24.84 -7.95 0.19
CA LEU A 270 -24.98 -9.37 -0.06
C LEU A 270 -24.26 -10.20 1.01
N ALA A 271 -23.01 -9.83 1.33
CA ALA A 271 -22.25 -10.56 2.34
C ALA A 271 -21.20 -9.72 3.05
N TYR A 272 -20.88 -10.17 4.26
CA TYR A 272 -19.82 -9.64 5.12
C TYR A 272 -18.64 -10.61 5.14
N PRO A 273 -17.39 -10.13 5.26
CA PRO A 273 -16.17 -10.91 5.06
C PRO A 273 -15.90 -11.99 6.12
N LEU A 274 -16.77 -12.10 7.12
CA LEU A 274 -16.65 -12.98 8.28
C LEU A 274 -17.91 -13.84 8.49
N GLN A 275 -18.83 -13.85 7.52
CA GLN A 275 -19.95 -14.79 7.54
C GLN A 275 -19.42 -16.19 7.22
N LYS A 276 -19.44 -17.07 8.23
CA LYS A 276 -18.95 -18.46 8.11
C LYS A 276 -19.94 -19.42 7.45
N HIS A 277 -21.16 -18.98 7.15
CA HIS A 277 -22.22 -19.84 6.66
C HIS A 277 -22.95 -19.20 5.49
N ASN A 278 -23.11 -19.99 4.43
CA ASN A 278 -23.96 -19.68 3.28
C ASN A 278 -25.42 -19.83 3.73
N ILE A 279 -26.13 -18.71 3.85
CA ILE A 279 -27.55 -18.72 4.18
C ILE A 279 -28.31 -18.59 2.86
N ASN A 280 -28.86 -19.70 2.35
CA ASN A 280 -29.87 -19.72 1.28
C ASN A 280 -29.43 -19.14 -0.08
N GLY A 281 -28.27 -19.53 -0.63
CA GLY A 281 -27.87 -19.17 -2.01
C GLY A 281 -27.43 -17.71 -2.18
N VAL A 282 -26.98 -17.09 -1.07
CA VAL A 282 -26.44 -15.74 -1.05
C VAL A 282 -24.92 -15.84 -1.31
N PRO A 283 -24.35 -15.01 -2.19
CA PRO A 283 -22.92 -15.07 -2.48
C PRO A 283 -22.10 -14.81 -1.22
N VAL A 284 -20.95 -15.47 -1.12
CA VAL A 284 -20.08 -15.43 0.07
C VAL A 284 -18.84 -14.61 -0.27
N VAL A 285 -18.40 -13.79 0.68
CA VAL A 285 -17.07 -13.16 0.67
C VAL A 285 -16.34 -13.54 1.95
N SER A 286 -15.12 -14.04 1.81
CA SER A 286 -14.28 -14.42 2.94
C SER A 286 -12.88 -13.84 2.79
N ILE A 287 -12.30 -13.38 3.89
CA ILE A 287 -10.88 -13.00 3.94
C ILE A 287 -10.05 -14.29 4.08
N GLU A 288 -9.33 -14.66 3.03
CA GLU A 288 -8.37 -15.77 3.09
C GLU A 288 -7.12 -15.34 3.87
N ARG A 289 -6.56 -14.17 3.54
CA ARG A 289 -5.33 -13.66 4.15
C ARG A 289 -5.36 -12.14 4.33
N VAL A 290 -4.72 -11.68 5.41
CA VAL A 290 -4.44 -10.26 5.67
C VAL A 290 -2.95 -10.00 5.46
N LEU A 291 -2.63 -9.13 4.51
CA LEU A 291 -1.25 -8.97 4.02
C LEU A 291 -0.44 -7.91 4.76
N LEU A 292 -0.98 -7.28 5.81
CA LEU A 292 -0.31 -6.15 6.47
C LEU A 292 1.09 -6.50 7.01
N LYS A 293 1.25 -7.68 7.65
CA LYS A 293 2.56 -8.10 8.20
C LYS A 293 3.57 -8.32 7.07
N GLU A 294 3.18 -9.05 6.04
CA GLU A 294 4.04 -9.35 4.88
C GLU A 294 4.44 -8.08 4.13
N ARG A 295 3.49 -7.16 3.91
CA ARG A 295 3.77 -5.87 3.28
C ARG A 295 4.74 -5.02 4.09
N MET A 296 4.59 -5.01 5.41
CA MET A 296 5.51 -4.28 6.27
C MET A 296 6.91 -4.90 6.22
N MET A 297 7.04 -6.23 6.22
CA MET A 297 8.32 -6.93 6.03
C MET A 297 8.94 -6.62 4.67
N ASN A 298 8.16 -6.64 3.60
CA ASN A 298 8.63 -6.26 2.27
C ASN A 298 9.12 -4.80 2.23
N LEU A 299 8.45 -3.88 2.93
CA LEU A 299 8.93 -2.50 3.05
C LEU A 299 10.24 -2.37 3.84
N ILE A 300 10.46 -3.22 4.86
CA ILE A 300 11.73 -3.28 5.59
C ILE A 300 12.85 -3.77 4.66
N CYS A 301 12.65 -4.88 3.94
CA CYS A 301 13.62 -5.42 3.00
C CYS A 301 13.97 -4.41 1.90
N ASN A 302 12.95 -3.76 1.32
CA ASN A 302 13.16 -2.75 0.28
C ASN A 302 13.99 -1.53 0.72
N GLN A 303 14.11 -1.26 2.03
CA GLN A 303 14.98 -0.18 2.52
C GLN A 303 16.46 -0.58 2.59
N LEU A 304 16.79 -1.87 2.52
CA LEU A 304 18.17 -2.35 2.42
C LEU A 304 18.68 -2.34 0.98
N ASP A 305 17.78 -2.54 0.01
CA ASP A 305 18.08 -2.64 -1.42
C ASP A 305 18.18 -1.28 -2.14
N GLN A 306 17.92 -0.17 -1.44
CA GLN A 306 17.96 1.21 -1.96
C GLN A 306 19.23 1.93 -1.51
#